data_AF-A0A4R6M8E9-F1
#
_entry.id   AF-A0A4R6M8E9-F1
#
_cell.length_a   1.000
_cell.length_b   1.000
_cell.length_c   1.000
_cell.angle_alpha   90.00
_cell.angle_beta   90.00
_cell.angle_gamma   90.00
#
_symmetry.space_group_name_H-M   'P 1'
#
loop_
_entity.id
_entity.type
_entity.pdbx_description
1 polymer ?
#
loop_
_entity_poly.entity_id
_entity_poly.type
_entity_poly.pdbx_seq_one_letter_code
_entity_poly.pdbx_strand_id
1 'polypeptide(L)'
;MSNALTHILSNECPICHKGKVFTDKSIFFAFGLPKMNEYCSHCNYKFQKEPGYFFGAMYVNYGLTVAQGIATYCIAQFFFEKNFDLRIIPIIAVVITLLTSFNLRFSRLAWIYLFKDYTK
;
A
#
# COMPACT_ATOMS: atom_id res chain seq x y z
N MET A 1 2.72 2.57 23.36
CA MET A 1 1.65 2.40 22.36
C MET A 1 2.23 2.76 21.00
N SER A 2 3.00 1.86 20.39
CA SER A 2 3.55 2.09 19.05
C SER A 2 2.49 1.67 18.04
N ASN A 3 1.91 2.67 17.38
CA ASN A 3 0.79 2.51 16.44
C ASN A 3 1.20 1.55 15.32
N ALA A 4 0.45 0.46 15.10
CA ALA A 4 0.72 -0.48 14.01
C ALA A 4 0.91 0.21 12.64
N LEU A 5 0.24 1.35 12.44
CA LEU A 5 0.41 2.26 11.31
C LEU A 5 1.85 2.77 11.10
N THR A 6 2.60 3.12 12.15
CA THR A 6 3.97 3.62 11.99
C THR A 6 4.92 2.51 11.54
N HIS A 7 4.68 1.29 12.00
CA HIS A 7 5.45 0.11 11.59
C HIS A 7 5.10 -0.34 10.15
N ILE A 8 3.83 -0.21 9.76
CA ILE A 8 3.39 -0.41 8.36
C ILE A 8 4.06 0.60 7.43
N LEU A 9 4.08 1.89 7.81
CA LEU A 9 4.73 2.95 7.05
C LEU A 9 6.26 2.83 7.01
N SER A 10 6.87 2.14 7.96
CA SER A 10 8.33 1.93 8.01
C SER A 10 8.80 0.66 7.29
N ASN A 11 7.87 -0.08 6.67
CA ASN A 11 8.10 -1.39 6.03
C ASN A 11 8.65 -2.46 6.99
N GLU A 12 8.30 -2.38 8.27
CA GLU A 12 8.84 -3.25 9.31
C GLU A 12 8.04 -4.55 9.44
N CYS A 13 8.72 -5.61 9.86
CA CYS A 13 8.13 -6.92 10.12
C CYS A 13 7.04 -6.82 11.20
N PRO A 14 5.86 -7.42 10.99
CA PRO A 14 4.75 -7.34 11.95
C PRO A 14 4.99 -8.10 13.26
N ILE A 15 5.99 -9.00 13.29
CA ILE A 15 6.33 -9.83 14.46
C ILE A 15 7.47 -9.21 15.26
N CYS A 16 8.60 -8.93 14.60
CA CYS A 16 9.80 -8.47 15.31
C CYS A 16 10.04 -6.96 15.23
N HIS A 17 9.30 -6.23 14.38
CA HIS A 17 9.46 -4.79 14.12
C HIS A 17 10.87 -4.31 13.74
N LYS A 18 11.83 -5.23 13.51
CA LYS A 18 13.23 -4.92 13.21
C LYS A 18 13.60 -5.21 11.76
N GLY A 19 13.08 -6.30 11.20
CA GLY A 19 13.36 -6.68 9.81
C GLY A 19 12.51 -5.93 8.80
N LYS A 20 13.04 -5.73 7.60
CA LYS A 20 12.32 -5.05 6.50
C LYS A 20 11.60 -6.07 5.60
N VAL A 21 10.33 -5.80 5.32
CA VAL A 21 9.49 -6.61 4.42
C VAL A 21 9.95 -6.43 2.96
N PHE A 22 10.27 -5.21 2.57
CA PHE A 22 10.72 -4.85 1.23
C PHE A 22 12.22 -4.58 1.20
N THR A 23 12.88 -4.95 0.10
CA THR A 23 14.31 -4.73 -0.11
C THR A 23 14.61 -3.25 -0.38
N ASP A 24 13.70 -2.54 -1.04
CA ASP A 24 13.86 -1.11 -1.35
C ASP A 24 13.63 -0.22 -0.12
N LYS A 25 14.53 0.75 0.08
CA LYS A 25 14.45 1.70 1.20
C LYS A 25 13.40 2.80 1.00
N SER A 26 13.09 3.19 -0.25
CA SER A 26 12.19 4.32 -0.54
C SER A 26 10.80 3.87 -0.96
N ILE A 27 9.77 4.34 -0.26
CA ILE A 27 8.34 4.11 -0.53
C ILE A 27 7.84 4.89 -1.75
N PHE A 28 8.44 6.04 -2.03
CA PHE A 28 7.91 7.02 -2.98
C PHE A 28 8.55 6.96 -4.37
N PHE A 29 9.74 6.36 -4.51
CA PHE A 29 10.54 6.50 -5.73
C PHE A 29 11.13 5.17 -6.19
N ALA A 30 10.26 4.18 -6.45
CA ALA A 30 10.65 2.96 -7.15
C ALA A 30 9.77 2.82 -8.40
N PHE A 31 10.35 3.12 -9.56
CA PHE A 31 9.83 2.70 -10.85
C PHE A 31 10.07 1.19 -10.96
N GLY A 32 9.10 0.39 -10.54
CA GLY A 32 9.18 -1.07 -10.60
C GLY A 32 8.27 -1.78 -9.60
N LEU A 33 8.08 -3.08 -9.82
CA LEU A 33 7.39 -3.93 -8.85
C LEU A 33 8.19 -3.96 -7.55
N PRO A 34 7.56 -3.68 -6.39
CA PRO A 34 8.27 -3.67 -5.12
C PRO A 34 8.81 -5.07 -4.82
N LYS A 35 10.14 -5.18 -4.71
CA LYS A 35 10.81 -6.44 -4.41
C LYS A 35 10.65 -6.76 -2.91
N MET A 36 9.96 -7.86 -2.63
CA MET A 36 9.68 -8.31 -1.28
C MET A 36 10.65 -9.41 -0.89
N ASN A 37 11.09 -9.41 0.36
CA ASN A 37 11.86 -10.52 0.92
C ASN A 37 10.90 -11.69 1.20
N GLU A 38 11.36 -12.94 1.06
CA GLU A 38 10.56 -14.12 1.40
C GLU A 38 10.50 -14.33 2.92
N TYR A 39 11.63 -14.07 3.60
CA TYR A 39 11.81 -14.26 5.04
C TYR A 39 12.32 -12.98 5.70
N CYS A 40 11.95 -12.80 6.97
CA CYS A 40 12.51 -11.74 7.80
C CYS A 40 13.95 -12.07 8.22
N SER A 41 14.88 -11.13 8.05
CA SER A 41 16.30 -11.29 8.44
C SER A 41 16.55 -11.46 9.94
N HIS A 42 15.59 -11.15 10.81
CA HIS A 42 15.77 -11.19 12.27
C HIS A 42 15.00 -12.33 12.95
N CYS A 43 13.74 -12.56 12.57
CA CYS A 43 12.91 -13.60 13.18
C CYS A 43 12.61 -14.78 12.25
N ASN A 44 13.16 -14.77 11.03
CA ASN A 44 12.94 -15.79 10.00
C ASN A 44 11.46 -16.04 9.66
N TYR A 45 10.59 -15.07 9.98
CA TYR A 45 9.17 -15.11 9.64
C TYR A 45 9.00 -15.09 8.12
N LYS A 46 8.29 -16.10 7.59
CA LYS A 46 7.96 -16.19 6.16
C LYS A 46 6.82 -15.23 5.83
N PHE A 47 7.09 -14.21 5.01
CA PHE A 47 6.10 -13.19 4.66
C PHE A 47 5.01 -13.72 3.73
N GLN A 48 5.38 -14.59 2.78
CA GLN A 48 4.45 -15.28 1.92
C GLN A 48 4.25 -16.72 2.40
N LYS A 49 3.12 -16.99 3.08
CA LYS A 49 2.82 -18.33 3.59
C LYS A 49 2.53 -19.30 2.43
N GLU A 50 1.65 -18.89 1.52
CA GLU A 50 1.08 -19.71 0.44
C GLU A 50 1.22 -19.04 -0.94
N PRO A 51 1.25 -19.82 -2.04
CA PRO A 51 1.12 -19.26 -3.39
C PRO A 51 -0.23 -18.55 -3.50
N GLY A 52 -0.24 -17.30 -3.96
CA GLY A 52 -1.46 -16.48 -4.05
C GLY A 52 -1.88 -15.78 -2.75
N TYR A 53 -1.10 -15.84 -1.67
CA TYR A 53 -1.41 -15.15 -0.40
C TYR A 53 -1.78 -13.65 -0.56
N PHE A 54 -1.23 -12.97 -1.58
CA PHE A 54 -1.48 -11.56 -1.86
C PHE A 54 -2.70 -11.27 -2.74
N PHE A 55 -3.52 -12.26 -3.13
CA PHE A 55 -4.78 -11.99 -3.84
C PHE A 55 -5.69 -11.06 -3.03
N GLY A 56 -5.78 -11.28 -1.73
CA GLY A 56 -6.50 -10.39 -0.83
C GLY A 56 -5.95 -8.96 -0.78
N ALA A 57 -4.62 -8.81 -0.83
CA ALA A 57 -3.98 -7.50 -0.88
C ALA A 57 -4.36 -6.70 -2.15
N MET A 58 -4.76 -7.37 -3.24
CA MET A 58 -5.26 -6.68 -4.44
C MET A 58 -6.61 -5.99 -4.20
N TYR A 59 -7.51 -6.59 -3.40
CA TYR A 59 -8.76 -5.96 -3.02
C TYR A 59 -8.54 -4.74 -2.12
N VAL A 60 -7.58 -4.82 -1.20
CA VAL A 60 -7.16 -3.67 -0.38
C VAL A 60 -6.63 -2.54 -1.27
N ASN A 61 -5.82 -2.87 -2.28
CA ASN A 61 -5.29 -1.91 -3.26
C ASN A 61 -6.41 -1.25 -4.08
N TYR A 62 -7.40 -2.03 -4.50
CA TYR A 62 -8.57 -1.51 -5.21
C TYR A 62 -9.34 -0.51 -4.34
N GLY A 63 -9.66 -0.87 -3.10
CA GLY A 63 -10.34 0.04 -2.17
C GLY A 63 -9.57 1.34 -1.93
N LEU A 64 -8.24 1.25 -1.78
CA LEU A 64 -7.38 2.42 -1.61
C LEU A 64 -7.38 3.32 -2.85
N THR A 65 -7.32 2.73 -4.05
CA THR A 65 -7.34 3.47 -5.31
C THR A 65 -8.68 4.18 -5.53
N VAL A 66 -9.80 3.52 -5.22
CA VAL A 66 -11.14 4.12 -5.28
C VAL A 66 -11.27 5.29 -4.29
N ALA A 67 -10.84 5.08 -3.04
CA ALA A 67 -10.85 6.14 -2.03
C ALA A 67 -10.00 7.34 -2.46
N GLN A 68 -8.83 7.10 -3.06
CA GLN A 68 -7.95 8.14 -3.58
C GLN A 68 -8.60 8.90 -4.76
N GLY A 69 -9.31 8.21 -5.65
CA GLY A 69 -10.06 8.83 -6.74
C GLY A 69 -11.17 9.74 -6.23
N ILE A 70 -11.98 9.26 -5.27
CA ILE A 70 -13.04 10.05 -4.63
C ILE A 70 -12.45 11.27 -3.91
N ALA A 71 -11.38 11.08 -3.13
CA ALA A 71 -10.72 12.18 -2.43
C ALA A 71 -10.19 13.24 -3.40
N THR A 72 -9.56 12.81 -4.49
CA THR A 72 -9.03 13.70 -5.53
C THR A 72 -10.17 14.46 -6.22
N TYR A 73 -11.29 13.79 -6.53
CA TYR A 73 -12.47 14.43 -7.09
C TYR A 73 -13.05 15.49 -6.15
N CYS A 74 -13.26 15.15 -4.86
CA CYS A 74 -13.80 16.07 -3.87
C CYS A 74 -12.92 17.32 -3.71
N ILE A 75 -11.59 17.16 -3.73
CA ILE A 75 -10.65 18.28 -3.63
C ILE A 75 -10.64 19.11 -4.92
N ALA A 76 -10.57 18.45 -6.08
CA ALA A 76 -10.52 19.12 -7.37
C ALA A 76 -11.78 19.94 -7.64
N GLN A 77 -12.96 19.43 -7.27
CA GLN A 77 -14.24 20.10 -7.48
C GLN A 77 -14.28 21.52 -6.90
N PHE A 78 -13.60 21.80 -5.78
CA PHE A 78 -13.54 23.16 -5.21
C PHE A 78 -12.87 24.19 -6.13
N PHE A 79 -12.07 23.74 -7.10
CA PHE A 79 -11.37 24.61 -8.04
C PHE A 79 -12.10 24.76 -9.39
N PHE A 80 -13.21 24.05 -9.62
CA PHE A 80 -13.98 24.12 -10.85
C PHE A 80 -15.40 24.65 -10.60
N GLU A 81 -15.86 25.56 -11.44
CA GLU A 81 -17.20 26.18 -11.30
C GLU A 81 -18.34 25.24 -11.74
N LYS A 82 -18.03 24.23 -12.57
CA LYS A 82 -19.02 23.26 -13.08
C LYS A 82 -19.09 22.03 -12.19
N ASN A 83 -20.30 21.61 -11.86
CA ASN A 83 -20.56 20.38 -11.08
C ASN A 83 -19.99 19.10 -11.71
N PHE A 84 -19.72 19.08 -13.02
CA PHE A 84 -19.10 17.95 -13.70
C PHE A 84 -18.16 18.45 -14.79
N ASP A 85 -16.89 18.66 -14.44
CA ASP A 85 -15.85 19.02 -15.39
C ASP A 85 -15.01 17.79 -15.78
N LEU A 86 -15.02 17.45 -17.08
CA LEU A 86 -14.23 16.34 -17.63
C LEU A 86 -12.72 16.54 -17.45
N ARG A 87 -12.26 17.78 -17.19
CA ARG A 87 -10.86 18.10 -16.89
C ARG A 87 -10.36 17.48 -15.58
N ILE A 88 -11.25 17.06 -14.69
CA ILE A 88 -10.88 16.39 -13.42
C ILE A 88 -10.39 14.95 -13.67
N ILE A 89 -10.89 14.28 -14.73
CA ILE A 89 -10.53 12.90 -15.06
C ILE A 89 -9.01 12.71 -15.24
N PRO A 90 -8.29 13.49 -16.07
CA PRO A 90 -6.84 13.36 -16.20
C PRO A 90 -6.10 13.68 -14.90
N ILE A 91 -6.61 14.56 -14.04
CA ILE A 91 -6.01 14.86 -12.72
C ILE A 91 -6.07 13.62 -11.82
N ILE A 92 -7.23 12.96 -11.76
CA ILE A 92 -7.40 11.71 -11.01
C ILE A 92 -6.45 10.63 -11.55
N ALA A 93 -6.35 10.49 -12.88
CA ALA A 93 -5.45 9.51 -13.50
C ALA A 93 -3.98 9.76 -13.11
N VAL A 94 -3.50 11.00 -13.21
CA VAL A 94 -2.13 11.36 -12.82
C VAL A 94 -1.88 11.06 -11.35
N VAL A 95 -2.80 11.43 -10.46
CA VAL A 95 -2.67 11.20 -9.01
C VAL A 95 -2.62 9.70 -8.69
N ILE A 96 -3.46 8.89 -9.31
CA ILE A 96 -3.45 7.42 -9.12
C ILE A 96 -2.14 6.82 -9.67
N THR A 97 -1.69 7.23 -10.85
CA THR A 97 -0.44 6.71 -11.44
C THR A 97 0.76 7.05 -10.57
N LEU A 98 0.86 8.27 -10.04
CA LEU A 98 1.96 8.67 -9.16
C LEU A 98 1.98 7.88 -7.84
N LEU A 99 0.81 7.56 -7.28
CA LEU A 99 0.71 6.80 -6.03
C LEU A 99 0.61 5.28 -6.23
N THR A 100 0.69 4.77 -7.45
CA THR A 100 0.56 3.32 -7.71
C THR A 100 1.59 2.50 -6.94
N SER A 101 2.86 2.91 -6.94
CA SER A 101 3.92 2.23 -6.17
C SER A 101 3.67 2.25 -4.66
N PHE A 102 3.07 3.33 -4.14
CA PHE A 102 2.69 3.45 -2.74
C PHE A 102 1.54 2.49 -2.41
N ASN A 103 0.47 2.51 -3.20
CA ASN A 103 -0.73 1.70 -2.99
C ASN A 103 -0.38 0.20 -2.96
N LEU A 104 0.39 -0.28 -3.94
CA LEU A 104 0.80 -1.68 -4.01
C LEU A 104 1.60 -2.14 -2.78
N ARG A 105 2.50 -1.30 -2.27
CA ARG A 105 3.30 -1.60 -1.06
C ARG A 105 2.41 -1.60 0.18
N PHE A 106 1.66 -0.52 0.37
CA PHE A 106 0.79 -0.34 1.52
C PHE A 106 -0.21 -1.47 1.63
N SER A 107 -0.87 -1.86 0.53
CA SER A 107 -1.85 -2.94 0.54
C SER A 107 -1.26 -4.30 0.91
N ARG A 108 -0.03 -4.61 0.45
CA ARG A 108 0.67 -5.84 0.85
C ARG A 108 1.06 -5.83 2.33
N LEU A 109 1.59 -4.70 2.82
CA LEU A 109 1.91 -4.56 4.25
C LEU A 109 0.66 -4.64 5.12
N ALA A 110 -0.38 -3.89 4.79
CA ALA A 110 -1.65 -3.92 5.50
C ALA A 110 -2.22 -5.35 5.57
N TRP A 111 -2.17 -6.09 4.46
CA TRP A 111 -2.59 -7.49 4.43
C TRP A 111 -1.76 -8.38 5.36
N ILE A 112 -0.42 -8.28 5.31
CA ILE A 112 0.46 -9.05 6.20
C ILE A 112 0.19 -8.72 7.67
N TYR A 113 -0.02 -7.44 8.01
CA TYR A 113 -0.32 -7.01 9.38
C TYR A 113 -1.70 -7.49 9.86
N LEU A 114 -2.70 -7.56 8.97
CA LEU A 114 -4.04 -8.04 9.30
C LEU A 114 -4.04 -9.56 9.55
N PHE A 115 -3.26 -10.31 8.78
CA PHE A 115 -3.17 -11.77 8.86
C PHE A 115 -1.90 -12.28 9.57
N LYS A 116 -1.24 -11.44 10.35
CA LYS A 116 -0.03 -11.82 11.10
C LYS A 116 -0.34 -12.93 12.12
N ASP A 117 -1.52 -12.88 12.73
CA ASP A 117 -1.97 -13.81 13.77
C ASP A 117 -2.74 -15.02 13.21
N TYR A 118 -2.95 -15.08 11.88
CA TYR A 118 -3.65 -16.17 11.19
C TYR A 118 -2.75 -17.41 11.02
N THR A 119 -2.09 -17.81 12.11
CA THR A 119 -1.34 -19.06 12.24
C THR A 119 -1.61 -19.59 13.65
N LYS A 120 -2.80 -20.14 13.84
CA LYS A 120 -3.02 -21.25 14.77
C LYS A 120 -3.57 -22.41 13.96
#